data_AF-A0A957SAC2-F1
#
_entry.id   AF-A0A957SAC2-F1
#
_cell.length_a   1.000
_cell.length_b   1.000
_cell.length_c   1.000
_cell.angle_alpha   90.00
_cell.angle_beta   90.00
_cell.angle_gamma   90.00
#
_symmetry.space_group_name_H-M   'P 1'
#
loop_
_entity.id
_entity.type
_entity.pdbx_description
1 polymer ?
#
loop_
_entity_poly.entity_id
_entity_poly.type
_entity_poly.pdbx_seq_one_letter_code
_entity_poly.pdbx_strand_id
1 'polypeptide(L)'
;MANQTQLYDPLVDAFYKALRQRQFAQMDKIIESLRSDSSEQLQYDLWADYFAGILAEERDRNWALAEATYLRLLDSNAHVILRAHVWLSLGIAYDKQARWVESVKACEASMAAWESLGYPVRRAMVSRQIAISYRSGFLSGEFEPDVLQIAAQFCREALQTLQEHLHRAPEVVFYKPDLALYISITWYELGYIEVALGNWPAAIAHFQQFLKTCDERQDRYHAAYAYWNLGDAYQMYGPTYWVQSEEMYQRALIQFQEYNDTYAVFNVEARLASLYVRKGNLEEAAALYDRSLALIETMRTGVSSESARSGFFATVINIYANAIQTQTANNRSDAAYNYIERARARSFFDSLNTDTYTDYIDTNTLSLQAVQQNLPSDAIILEFFTTGLLKAHGGRMTEQQAANNVLYPLPQTLLYAVTKDELLVFDLKLSPNTLISSNVDQPVEQLFLSEQIRQRLYQKLIAPAAHLLQNKRRLYIVPHGPLHYVPFHALIRPDGDTLLREDGP
;
A
#
# COMPACT_ATOMS: atom_id res chain seq x y z
N MET A 1 -34.77 27.39 22.22
CA MET A 1 -34.23 26.33 23.10
C MET A 1 -35.38 25.45 23.59
N ALA A 2 -36.01 24.70 22.68
CA ALA A 2 -36.91 23.62 23.04
C ALA A 2 -36.08 22.34 23.18
N ASN A 3 -36.34 21.55 24.23
CA ASN A 3 -35.67 20.31 24.61
C ASN A 3 -35.20 19.46 23.41
N GLN A 4 -33.91 19.51 23.08
CA GLN A 4 -33.23 18.58 22.17
C GLN A 4 -32.67 17.35 22.93
N THR A 5 -33.33 16.98 24.03
CA THR A 5 -32.95 15.83 24.84
C THR A 5 -33.62 14.59 24.23
N GLN A 6 -32.85 13.89 23.39
CA GLN A 6 -33.05 12.53 22.84
C GLN A 6 -34.02 12.36 21.65
N LEU A 7 -33.54 12.67 20.44
CA LEU A 7 -33.97 12.02 19.19
C LEU A 7 -33.45 10.57 19.17
N TYR A 8 -33.94 9.71 20.06
CA TYR A 8 -33.62 8.27 20.02
C TYR A 8 -34.63 7.57 19.12
N ASP A 9 -34.13 6.76 18.18
CA ASP A 9 -34.97 5.89 17.37
C ASP A 9 -34.50 4.44 17.51
N PRO A 10 -35.37 3.53 17.97
CA PRO A 10 -34.99 2.15 18.24
C PRO A 10 -34.64 1.36 16.97
N LEU A 11 -35.23 1.69 15.82
CA LEU A 11 -34.93 1.02 14.55
C LEU A 11 -33.57 1.48 14.01
N VAL A 12 -33.26 2.78 14.12
CA VAL A 12 -31.93 3.30 13.76
C VAL A 12 -30.84 2.73 14.67
N ASP A 13 -31.04 2.70 15.99
CA ASP A 13 -30.08 2.11 16.93
C ASP A 13 -29.91 0.60 16.69
N ALA A 14 -31.01 -0.12 16.40
CA ALA A 14 -30.97 -1.53 16.03
C ALA A 14 -30.18 -1.76 14.74
N PHE A 15 -30.30 -0.90 13.74
CA PHE A 15 -29.53 -0.99 12.50
C PHE A 15 -28.03 -0.88 12.80
N TYR A 16 -27.61 0.14 13.54
CA TYR A 16 -26.19 0.31 13.89
C TYR A 16 -25.66 -0.81 14.79
N LYS A 17 -26.51 -1.40 15.62
CA LYS A 17 -26.15 -2.60 16.40
C LYS A 17 -25.93 -3.82 15.50
N ALA A 18 -26.83 -4.05 14.53
CA ALA A 18 -26.69 -5.12 13.55
C ALA A 18 -25.45 -4.90 12.66
N LEU A 19 -25.17 -3.66 12.26
CA LEU A 19 -23.97 -3.26 11.52
C LEU A 19 -22.68 -3.64 12.25
N ARG A 20 -22.57 -3.27 13.54
CA ARG A 20 -21.41 -3.65 14.37
C ARG A 20 -21.22 -5.17 14.49
N GLN A 21 -22.31 -5.94 14.41
CA GLN A 21 -22.29 -7.40 14.49
C GLN A 21 -22.23 -8.08 13.12
N ARG A 22 -22.14 -7.31 12.02
CA ARG A 22 -22.18 -7.79 10.63
C ARG A 22 -23.38 -8.70 10.32
N GLN A 23 -24.53 -8.41 10.92
CA GLN A 23 -25.77 -9.17 10.71
C GLN A 23 -26.56 -8.61 9.52
N PHE A 24 -26.08 -8.86 8.30
CA PHE A 24 -26.67 -8.29 7.07
C PHE A 24 -28.16 -8.63 6.88
N ALA A 25 -28.54 -9.89 7.14
CA ALA A 25 -29.96 -10.29 7.05
C ALA A 25 -30.86 -9.57 8.06
N GLN A 26 -30.32 -9.15 9.21
CA GLN A 26 -31.06 -8.35 10.18
C GLN A 26 -31.15 -6.88 9.73
N MET A 27 -30.09 -6.35 9.13
CA MET A 27 -30.09 -5.01 8.53
C MET A 27 -31.16 -4.91 7.43
N ASP A 28 -31.25 -5.90 6.53
CA ASP A 28 -32.29 -5.94 5.48
C ASP A 28 -33.71 -5.89 6.08
N LYS A 29 -33.98 -6.70 7.12
CA LYS A 29 -35.29 -6.69 7.83
C LYS A 29 -35.61 -5.34 8.49
N ILE A 30 -34.61 -4.64 9.01
CA ILE A 30 -34.81 -3.33 9.63
C ILE A 30 -35.15 -2.29 8.56
N ILE A 31 -34.48 -2.34 7.40
CA ILE A 31 -34.80 -1.47 6.25
C ILE A 31 -36.24 -1.72 5.78
N GLU A 32 -36.68 -2.97 5.65
CA GLU A 32 -38.07 -3.30 5.31
C GLU A 32 -39.06 -2.76 6.34
N SER A 33 -38.73 -2.89 7.64
CA SER A 33 -39.57 -2.39 8.73
C SER A 33 -39.74 -0.87 8.67
N LEU A 34 -38.65 -0.13 8.41
CA LEU A 34 -38.67 1.34 8.26
C LEU A 34 -39.59 1.78 7.11
N ARG A 35 -39.55 1.09 5.97
CA ARG A 35 -40.40 1.41 4.81
C ARG A 35 -41.88 1.07 5.02
N SER A 36 -42.20 0.21 5.99
CA SER A 36 -43.57 -0.24 6.27
C SER A 36 -44.32 0.62 7.29
N ASP A 37 -43.62 1.48 8.04
CA ASP A 37 -44.24 2.34 9.06
C ASP A 37 -44.86 3.59 8.41
N SER A 38 -46.13 3.85 8.76
CA SER A 38 -47.00 4.81 8.08
C SER A 38 -47.07 6.18 8.75
N SER A 39 -46.57 6.32 9.99
CA SER A 39 -46.73 7.54 10.78
C SER A 39 -45.70 8.63 10.44
N GLU A 40 -44.46 8.25 10.07
CA GLU A 40 -43.35 9.14 9.67
C GLU A 40 -42.73 8.72 8.32
N GLN A 41 -43.55 8.16 7.43
CA GLN A 41 -43.15 7.41 6.24
C GLN A 41 -42.03 8.08 5.41
N LEU A 42 -42.13 9.39 5.15
CA LEU A 42 -41.14 10.10 4.34
C LEU A 42 -39.74 10.17 5.00
N GLN A 43 -39.65 10.33 6.32
CA GLN A 43 -38.35 10.39 7.01
C GLN A 43 -37.74 8.99 7.14
N TYR A 44 -38.56 7.98 7.42
CA TYR A 44 -38.10 6.59 7.48
C TYR A 44 -37.69 6.03 6.12
N ASP A 45 -38.34 6.46 5.03
CA ASP A 45 -37.89 6.13 3.67
C ASP A 45 -36.48 6.67 3.39
N LEU A 46 -36.17 7.90 3.83
CA LEU A 46 -34.83 8.48 3.67
C LEU A 46 -33.77 7.78 4.53
N TRP A 47 -34.12 7.37 5.75
CA TRP A 47 -33.24 6.52 6.58
C TRP A 47 -33.03 5.14 5.97
N ALA A 48 -34.07 4.53 5.42
CA ALA A 48 -34.01 3.24 4.74
C ALA A 48 -33.13 3.30 3.49
N ASP A 49 -33.21 4.38 2.71
CA ASP A 49 -32.34 4.63 1.56
C ASP A 49 -30.88 4.84 2.00
N TYR A 50 -30.64 5.59 3.07
CA TYR A 50 -29.30 5.77 3.63
C TYR A 50 -28.67 4.44 4.08
N PHE A 51 -29.45 3.61 4.77
CA PHE A 51 -29.03 2.27 5.21
C PHE A 51 -28.78 1.31 4.05
N ALA A 52 -29.57 1.40 2.98
CA ALA A 52 -29.30 0.66 1.74
C ALA A 52 -27.96 1.10 1.12
N GLY A 53 -27.64 2.39 1.17
CA GLY A 53 -26.31 2.90 0.81
C GLY A 53 -25.19 2.27 1.64
N ILE A 54 -25.31 2.23 2.97
CA ILE A 54 -24.34 1.55 3.85
C ILE A 54 -24.20 0.06 3.50
N LEU A 55 -25.30 -0.64 3.20
CA LEU A 55 -25.22 -2.05 2.79
C LEU A 55 -24.50 -2.24 1.45
N ALA A 56 -24.71 -1.33 0.48
CA ALA A 56 -23.98 -1.36 -0.78
C ALA A 56 -22.46 -1.28 -0.55
N GLU A 57 -22.02 -0.49 0.43
CA GLU A 57 -20.61 -0.40 0.85
C GLU A 57 -20.13 -1.67 1.57
N GLU A 58 -20.79 -2.03 2.67
CA GLU A 58 -20.29 -3.01 3.64
C GLU A 58 -20.48 -4.46 3.18
N ARG A 59 -21.57 -4.74 2.47
CA ARG A 59 -21.88 -6.09 1.97
C ARG A 59 -21.37 -6.28 0.55
N ASP A 60 -21.65 -5.31 -0.32
CA ASP A 60 -21.52 -5.50 -1.77
C ASP A 60 -20.24 -4.85 -2.34
N ARG A 61 -19.50 -4.07 -1.52
CA ARG A 61 -18.31 -3.28 -1.92
C ARG A 61 -18.56 -2.40 -3.14
N ASN A 62 -19.79 -1.93 -3.31
CA ASN A 62 -20.25 -1.14 -4.44
C ASN A 62 -20.28 0.35 -4.07
N TRP A 63 -19.08 0.94 -4.02
CA TRP A 63 -18.88 2.35 -3.63
C TRP A 63 -19.59 3.34 -4.57
N ALA A 64 -19.69 3.02 -5.86
CA ALA A 64 -20.37 3.86 -6.84
C ALA A 64 -21.89 3.91 -6.60
N LEU A 65 -22.51 2.78 -6.27
CA LEU A 65 -23.93 2.74 -5.90
C LEU A 65 -24.20 3.48 -4.60
N ALA A 66 -23.32 3.34 -3.61
CA ALA A 66 -23.40 4.06 -2.35
C ALA A 66 -23.30 5.58 -2.58
N GLU A 67 -22.30 6.05 -3.33
CA GLU A 67 -22.12 7.44 -3.72
C GLU A 67 -23.37 8.01 -4.39
N ALA A 68 -23.89 7.33 -5.42
CA ALA A 68 -25.11 7.76 -6.12
C ALA A 68 -26.33 7.84 -5.19
N THR A 69 -26.39 7.00 -4.16
CA THR A 69 -27.45 7.02 -3.15
C THR A 69 -27.29 8.20 -2.20
N TYR A 70 -26.07 8.46 -1.72
CA TYR A 70 -25.80 9.59 -0.83
C TYR A 70 -26.01 10.95 -1.50
N LEU A 71 -25.60 11.12 -2.76
CA LEU A 71 -25.84 12.36 -3.49
C LEU A 71 -27.35 12.65 -3.66
N ARG A 72 -28.15 11.62 -4.00
CA ARG A 72 -29.62 11.76 -4.06
C ARG A 72 -30.23 12.16 -2.71
N LEU A 73 -29.71 11.61 -1.60
CA LEU A 73 -30.16 11.98 -0.26
C LEU A 73 -29.80 13.42 0.09
N LEU A 74 -28.65 13.92 -0.35
CA LEU A 74 -28.24 15.32 -0.16
C LEU A 74 -29.06 16.31 -1.00
N ASP A 75 -29.58 15.89 -2.15
CA ASP A 75 -30.51 16.68 -2.97
C ASP A 75 -31.97 16.62 -2.46
N SER A 76 -32.26 15.74 -1.50
CA SER A 76 -33.59 15.59 -0.91
C SER A 76 -33.85 16.54 0.27
N ASN A 77 -35.11 16.57 0.75
CA ASN A 77 -35.52 17.27 1.97
C ASN A 77 -35.18 16.52 3.28
N ALA A 78 -34.09 15.73 3.28
CA ALA A 78 -33.63 15.01 4.46
C ALA A 78 -33.36 15.95 5.65
N HIS A 79 -33.71 15.49 6.85
CA HIS A 79 -33.44 16.23 8.08
C HIS A 79 -31.93 16.48 8.25
N VAL A 80 -31.55 17.62 8.84
CA VAL A 80 -30.15 18.07 8.98
C VAL A 80 -29.23 17.03 9.64
N ILE A 81 -29.76 16.24 10.58
CA ILE A 81 -29.01 15.15 11.23
C ILE A 81 -28.69 14.01 10.26
N LEU A 82 -29.67 13.58 9.46
CA LEU A 82 -29.45 12.57 8.44
C LEU A 82 -28.45 13.08 7.39
N ARG A 83 -28.60 14.34 6.95
CA ARG A 83 -27.64 14.97 6.02
C ARG A 83 -26.20 14.96 6.58
N ALA A 84 -26.02 15.23 7.88
CA ALA A 84 -24.71 15.19 8.51
C ALA A 84 -24.09 13.77 8.49
N HIS A 85 -24.91 12.73 8.69
CA HIS A 85 -24.49 11.34 8.52
C HIS A 85 -24.14 11.01 7.05
N VAL A 86 -25.00 11.41 6.11
CA VAL A 86 -24.79 11.18 4.67
C VAL A 86 -23.51 11.81 4.17
N TRP A 87 -23.16 13.02 4.62
CA TRP A 87 -21.88 13.66 4.28
C TRP A 87 -20.66 12.86 4.74
N LEU A 88 -20.70 12.30 5.95
CA LEU A 88 -19.62 11.45 6.45
C LEU A 88 -19.49 10.16 5.62
N SER A 89 -20.59 9.48 5.35
CA SER A 89 -20.59 8.27 4.51
C SER A 89 -20.13 8.56 3.09
N LEU A 90 -20.52 9.69 2.50
CA LEU A 90 -20.02 10.11 1.20
C LEU A 90 -18.50 10.37 1.22
N GLY A 91 -17.98 10.96 2.30
CA GLY A 91 -16.54 11.09 2.49
C GLY A 91 -15.83 9.73 2.53
N ILE A 92 -16.36 8.77 3.29
CA ILE A 92 -15.83 7.40 3.32
C ILE A 92 -15.86 6.76 1.93
N ALA A 93 -16.96 6.90 1.18
CA ALA A 93 -17.08 6.40 -0.19
C ALA A 93 -16.04 7.00 -1.12
N TYR A 94 -15.75 8.30 -1.01
CA TYR A 94 -14.71 8.96 -1.78
C TYR A 94 -13.29 8.48 -1.42
N ASP A 95 -12.98 8.32 -0.13
CA ASP A 95 -11.69 7.77 0.32
C ASP A 95 -11.44 6.37 -0.25
N LYS A 96 -12.47 5.49 -0.25
CA LYS A 96 -12.39 4.15 -0.84
C LYS A 96 -12.22 4.13 -2.34
N GLN A 97 -12.61 5.20 -3.01
CA GLN A 97 -12.41 5.40 -4.45
C GLN A 97 -11.12 6.19 -4.77
N ALA A 98 -10.24 6.40 -3.78
CA ALA A 98 -9.01 7.17 -3.91
C ALA A 98 -9.22 8.64 -4.36
N ARG A 99 -10.35 9.24 -3.95
CA ARG A 99 -10.73 10.64 -4.20
C ARG A 99 -10.58 11.45 -2.92
N TRP A 100 -9.34 11.63 -2.46
CA TRP A 100 -9.08 12.12 -1.09
C TRP A 100 -9.41 13.60 -0.90
N VAL A 101 -9.22 14.45 -1.91
CA VAL A 101 -9.68 15.85 -1.87
C VAL A 101 -11.19 15.95 -1.70
N GLU A 102 -11.99 15.18 -2.46
CA GLU A 102 -13.44 15.17 -2.27
C GLU A 102 -13.86 14.54 -0.94
N SER A 103 -13.16 13.51 -0.48
CA SER A 103 -13.39 12.91 0.84
C SER A 103 -13.27 13.93 1.96
N VAL A 104 -12.17 14.71 1.97
CA VAL A 104 -11.94 15.76 2.98
C VAL A 104 -13.07 16.79 2.94
N LYS A 105 -13.46 17.29 1.76
CA LYS A 105 -14.54 18.27 1.62
C LYS A 105 -15.89 17.75 2.14
N ALA A 106 -16.24 16.51 1.81
CA ALA A 106 -17.48 15.89 2.29
C ALA A 106 -17.46 15.73 3.83
N CYS A 107 -16.32 15.32 4.39
CA CYS A 107 -16.15 15.22 5.84
C CYS A 107 -16.21 16.60 6.53
N GLU A 108 -15.62 17.66 5.95
CA GLU A 108 -15.72 19.02 6.47
C GLU A 108 -17.17 19.52 6.49
N ALA A 109 -17.97 19.19 5.47
CA ALA A 109 -19.41 19.49 5.46
C ALA A 109 -20.17 18.77 6.58
N SER A 110 -19.84 17.49 6.84
CA SER A 110 -20.38 16.74 7.98
C SER A 110 -19.98 17.38 9.32
N MET A 111 -18.70 17.72 9.47
CA MET A 111 -18.14 18.32 10.68
C MET A 111 -18.81 19.65 11.01
N ALA A 112 -18.96 20.54 10.02
CA ALA A 112 -19.64 21.82 10.16
C ALA A 112 -21.13 21.65 10.56
N ALA A 113 -21.81 20.64 10.01
CA ALA A 113 -23.18 20.31 10.40
C ALA A 113 -23.25 19.90 11.87
N TRP A 114 -22.41 18.98 12.35
CA TRP A 114 -22.39 18.56 13.75
C TRP A 114 -22.02 19.68 14.72
N GLU A 115 -21.10 20.55 14.32
CA GLU A 115 -20.73 21.74 15.08
C GLU A 115 -21.91 22.71 15.24
N SER A 116 -22.63 22.99 14.15
CA SER A 116 -23.82 23.84 14.17
C SER A 116 -24.98 23.27 15.02
N LEU A 117 -25.05 21.95 15.12
CA LEU A 117 -26.05 21.23 15.91
C LEU A 117 -25.67 21.09 17.39
N GLY A 118 -24.43 21.44 17.78
CA GLY A 118 -23.96 21.32 19.16
C GLY A 118 -23.66 19.88 19.59
N TYR A 119 -23.20 19.04 18.66
CA TYR A 119 -22.93 17.61 18.85
C TYR A 119 -21.42 17.30 18.79
N PRO A 120 -20.65 17.61 19.86
CA PRO A 120 -19.19 17.53 19.86
C PRO A 120 -18.67 16.10 19.71
N VAL A 121 -19.38 15.08 20.20
CA VAL A 121 -18.97 13.68 20.04
C VAL A 121 -19.04 13.27 18.58
N ARG A 122 -20.12 13.63 17.88
CA ARG A 122 -20.28 13.35 16.45
C ARG A 122 -19.26 14.11 15.61
N ARG A 123 -19.00 15.38 15.94
CA ARG A 123 -17.94 16.17 15.32
C ARG A 123 -16.57 15.49 15.44
N ALA A 124 -16.21 15.04 16.65
CA ALA A 124 -14.94 14.35 16.91
C ALA A 124 -14.79 13.03 16.12
N MET A 125 -15.89 12.30 15.94
CA MET A 125 -15.90 11.08 15.12
C MET A 125 -15.58 11.38 13.64
N VAL A 126 -16.04 12.52 13.11
CA VAL A 126 -15.73 12.96 11.73
C VAL A 126 -14.26 13.38 11.59
N SER A 127 -13.69 14.06 12.60
CA SER A 127 -12.27 14.46 12.60
C SER A 127 -11.32 13.29 12.34
N ARG A 128 -11.61 12.10 12.87
CA ARG A 128 -10.83 10.88 12.58
C ARG A 128 -10.86 10.54 11.08
N GLN A 129 -12.00 10.63 10.41
CA GLN A 129 -12.12 10.31 8.99
C GLN A 129 -11.39 11.33 8.09
N ILE A 130 -11.40 12.61 8.49
CA ILE A 130 -10.57 13.65 7.83
C ILE A 130 -9.09 13.26 7.93
N ALA A 131 -8.62 12.87 9.12
CA ALA A 131 -7.23 12.46 9.34
C ALA A 131 -6.84 11.22 8.51
N ILE A 132 -7.74 10.24 8.37
CA ILE A 132 -7.55 9.09 7.47
C ILE A 132 -7.37 9.55 6.03
N SER A 133 -8.25 10.43 5.54
CA SER A 133 -8.21 10.90 4.15
C SER A 133 -6.94 11.68 3.85
N TYR A 134 -6.49 12.55 4.75
CA TYR A 134 -5.21 13.25 4.62
C TYR A 134 -4.02 12.28 4.59
N ARG A 135 -4.01 11.27 5.49
CA ARG A 135 -2.95 10.26 5.51
C ARG A 135 -2.92 9.43 4.22
N SER A 136 -4.08 8.93 3.79
CA SER A 136 -4.21 8.12 2.56
C SER A 136 -3.79 8.91 1.31
N GLY A 137 -4.24 10.17 1.21
CA GLY A 137 -3.85 11.05 0.10
C GLY A 137 -2.37 11.42 0.12
N PHE A 138 -1.78 11.67 1.29
CA PHE A 138 -0.35 11.90 1.42
C PHE A 138 0.48 10.68 0.97
N LEU A 139 0.11 9.48 1.41
CA LEU A 139 0.82 8.24 1.04
C LEU A 139 0.74 7.95 -0.47
N SER A 140 -0.29 8.47 -1.13
CA SER A 140 -0.48 8.37 -2.58
C SER A 140 0.11 9.55 -3.35
N GLY A 141 0.63 10.56 -2.63
CA GLY A 141 1.25 11.76 -3.19
C GLY A 141 0.28 12.84 -3.67
N GLU A 142 -1.00 12.78 -3.28
CA GLU A 142 -2.00 13.80 -3.59
C GLU A 142 -1.86 15.04 -2.68
N PHE A 143 -1.27 14.87 -1.50
CA PHE A 143 -1.06 15.95 -0.53
C PHE A 143 0.41 16.16 -0.15
N GLU A 144 0.75 17.40 0.18
CA GLU A 144 2.05 17.79 0.70
C GLU A 144 2.27 17.34 2.17
N PRO A 145 3.52 17.19 2.65
CA PRO A 145 3.80 16.61 3.97
C PRO A 145 3.19 17.32 5.18
N ASP A 146 2.88 18.61 5.08
CA ASP A 146 2.26 19.40 6.15
C ASP A 146 0.87 18.87 6.55
N VAL A 147 0.15 18.20 5.65
CA VAL A 147 -1.17 17.63 5.98
C VAL A 147 -1.09 16.54 7.06
N LEU A 148 0.06 15.89 7.26
CA LEU A 148 0.21 14.89 8.31
C LEU A 148 0.17 15.52 9.71
N GLN A 149 0.72 16.71 9.89
CA GLN A 149 0.63 17.43 11.16
C GLN A 149 -0.82 17.88 11.43
N ILE A 150 -1.51 18.31 10.37
CA ILE A 150 -2.94 18.64 10.43
C ILE A 150 -3.77 17.40 10.81
N ALA A 151 -3.51 16.26 10.17
CA ALA A 151 -4.17 14.99 10.47
C ALA A 151 -3.92 14.55 11.92
N ALA A 152 -2.69 14.66 12.41
CA ALA A 152 -2.36 14.35 13.81
C ALA A 152 -3.13 15.25 14.78
N GLN A 153 -3.26 16.54 14.47
CA GLN A 153 -4.02 17.49 15.28
C GLN A 153 -5.52 17.13 15.34
N PHE A 154 -6.14 16.78 14.21
CA PHE A 154 -7.52 16.29 14.17
C PHE A 154 -7.73 15.07 15.08
N CYS A 155 -6.81 14.10 15.06
CA CYS A 155 -6.87 12.94 15.95
C CYS A 155 -6.72 13.33 17.44
N ARG A 156 -5.80 14.23 17.78
CA ARG A 156 -5.59 14.67 19.18
C ARG A 156 -6.80 15.40 19.75
N GLU A 157 -7.41 16.32 18.97
CA GLU A 157 -8.63 17.02 19.36
C GLU A 157 -9.83 16.08 19.51
N ALA A 158 -9.95 15.10 18.59
CA ALA A 158 -10.97 14.08 18.68
C ALA A 158 -10.80 13.24 19.95
N LEU A 159 -9.57 12.77 20.23
CA LEU A 159 -9.26 12.01 21.44
C LEU A 159 -9.61 12.78 22.72
N GLN A 160 -9.19 14.05 22.80
CA GLN A 160 -9.52 14.91 23.94
C GLN A 160 -11.04 14.97 24.14
N THR A 161 -11.79 15.29 23.08
CA THR A 161 -13.25 15.42 23.15
C THR A 161 -13.91 14.11 23.57
N LEU A 162 -13.53 13.00 22.96
CA LEU A 162 -14.11 11.69 23.25
C LEU A 162 -13.80 11.22 24.68
N GLN A 163 -12.59 11.47 25.19
CA GLN A 163 -12.18 11.13 26.55
C GLN A 163 -12.94 11.97 27.61
N GLU A 164 -13.10 13.27 27.37
CA GLU A 164 -13.89 14.16 28.25
C GLU A 164 -15.36 13.71 28.38
N HIS A 165 -15.90 13.08 27.33
CA HIS A 165 -17.28 12.61 27.27
C HIS A 165 -17.46 11.13 27.66
N LEU A 166 -16.37 10.37 27.81
CA LEU A 166 -16.42 8.92 28.07
C LEU A 166 -17.23 8.55 29.32
N HIS A 167 -17.11 9.35 30.39
CA HIS A 167 -17.79 9.13 31.68
C HIS A 167 -19.03 10.01 31.87
N ARG A 168 -19.42 10.80 30.86
CA ARG A 168 -20.62 11.64 30.88
C ARG A 168 -21.81 10.87 30.32
N ALA A 169 -23.02 11.43 30.46
CA ALA A 169 -24.18 10.92 29.75
C ALA A 169 -23.87 10.97 28.23
N PRO A 170 -23.99 9.85 27.51
CA PRO A 170 -23.62 9.81 26.11
C PRO A 170 -24.53 10.72 25.31
N GLU A 171 -23.95 11.42 24.34
CA GLU A 171 -24.70 12.12 23.31
C GLU A 171 -25.48 11.08 22.48
N VAL A 172 -26.79 10.98 22.71
CA VAL A 172 -27.65 10.05 21.99
C VAL A 172 -28.43 10.82 20.93
N VAL A 173 -27.94 10.70 19.70
CA VAL A 173 -28.61 11.17 18.48
C VAL A 173 -28.82 9.95 17.60
N PHE A 174 -30.06 9.47 17.58
CA PHE A 174 -30.58 8.23 17.00
C PHE A 174 -29.98 6.92 17.53
N TYR A 175 -28.68 6.87 17.82
CA TYR A 175 -27.99 5.69 18.36
C TYR A 175 -26.89 6.07 19.35
N LYS A 176 -26.55 5.15 20.25
CA LYS A 176 -25.43 5.34 21.20
C LYS A 176 -24.11 4.88 20.57
N PRO A 177 -23.10 5.76 20.41
CA PRO A 177 -21.77 5.34 19.94
C PRO A 177 -21.01 4.55 21.03
N ASP A 178 -20.19 3.59 20.61
CA ASP A 178 -19.22 2.93 21.48
C ASP A 178 -17.97 3.82 21.61
N LEU A 179 -18.00 4.76 22.55
CA LEU A 179 -16.94 5.76 22.73
C LEU A 179 -15.57 5.13 23.01
N ALA A 180 -15.53 4.04 23.80
CA ALA A 180 -14.28 3.36 24.09
C ALA A 180 -13.64 2.79 22.82
N LEU A 181 -14.45 2.17 21.95
CA LEU A 181 -13.99 1.73 20.63
C LEU A 181 -13.53 2.91 19.77
N TYR A 182 -14.28 4.01 19.72
CA TYR A 182 -13.90 5.20 18.94
C TYR A 182 -12.58 5.83 19.41
N ILE A 183 -12.37 5.94 20.72
CA ILE A 183 -11.10 6.40 21.31
C ILE A 183 -9.96 5.48 20.86
N SER A 184 -10.17 4.17 20.98
CA SER A 184 -9.18 3.16 20.61
C SER A 184 -8.78 3.25 19.13
N ILE A 185 -9.73 3.23 18.20
CA ILE A 185 -9.44 3.34 16.76
C ILE A 185 -8.87 4.71 16.38
N THR A 186 -9.07 5.75 17.19
CA THR A 186 -8.45 7.07 16.97
C THR A 186 -6.98 7.06 17.42
N TRP A 187 -6.65 6.39 18.53
CA TRP A 187 -5.24 6.13 18.89
C TRP A 187 -4.53 5.34 17.80
N TYR A 188 -5.20 4.34 17.24
CA TYR A 188 -4.65 3.55 16.15
C TYR A 188 -4.34 4.39 14.89
N GLU A 189 -5.26 5.25 14.45
CA GLU A 189 -4.98 6.16 13.33
C GLU A 189 -3.87 7.16 13.64
N LEU A 190 -3.82 7.71 14.87
CA LEU A 190 -2.73 8.59 15.27
C LEU A 190 -1.38 7.85 15.24
N GLY A 191 -1.35 6.57 15.62
CA GLY A 191 -0.16 5.72 15.47
C GLY A 191 0.33 5.62 14.03
N TYR A 192 -0.58 5.43 13.06
CA TYR A 192 -0.24 5.43 11.64
C TYR A 192 0.27 6.77 11.13
N ILE A 193 -0.33 7.88 11.60
CA ILE A 193 0.12 9.22 11.21
C ILE A 193 1.52 9.49 11.76
N GLU A 194 1.80 9.10 13.01
CA GLU A 194 3.14 9.24 13.60
C GLU A 194 4.18 8.35 12.90
N VAL A 195 3.80 7.17 12.40
CA VAL A 195 4.65 6.36 11.49
C VAL A 195 4.98 7.13 10.21
N ALA A 196 3.98 7.73 9.56
CA ALA A 196 4.18 8.50 8.34
C ALA A 196 5.08 9.73 8.58
N LEU A 197 4.96 10.35 9.76
CA LEU A 197 5.82 11.44 10.23
C LEU A 197 7.24 11.00 10.63
N GLY A 198 7.50 9.70 10.79
CA GLY A 198 8.76 9.16 11.29
C GLY A 198 8.94 9.28 12.82
N ASN A 199 7.87 9.58 13.56
CA ASN A 199 7.87 9.71 15.01
C ASN A 199 7.63 8.35 15.70
N TRP A 200 8.62 7.45 15.56
CA TRP A 200 8.52 6.07 16.06
C TRP A 200 8.11 5.91 17.53
N PRO A 201 8.66 6.70 18.49
CA PRO A 201 8.27 6.58 19.90
C PRO A 201 6.79 6.88 20.14
N ALA A 202 6.27 7.91 19.46
CA ALA A 202 4.86 8.30 19.57
C ALA A 202 3.98 7.22 18.94
N ALA A 203 4.33 6.73 17.75
CA ALA A 203 3.62 5.64 17.10
C ALA A 203 3.49 4.40 17.99
N ILE A 204 4.60 3.97 18.61
CA ILE A 204 4.63 2.83 19.55
C ILE A 204 3.67 3.07 20.71
N ALA A 205 3.73 4.25 21.34
CA ALA A 205 2.86 4.57 22.47
C ALA A 205 1.37 4.53 22.08
N HIS A 206 1.02 5.04 20.90
CA HIS A 206 -0.36 5.06 20.41
C HIS A 206 -0.88 3.68 20.05
N PHE A 207 -0.09 2.84 19.37
CA PHE A 207 -0.47 1.45 19.10
C PHE A 207 -0.63 0.62 20.39
N GLN A 208 0.18 0.88 21.42
CA GLN A 208 0.01 0.27 22.73
C GLN A 208 -1.30 0.69 23.42
N GLN A 209 -1.79 1.92 23.23
CA GLN A 209 -3.12 2.31 23.73
C GLN A 209 -4.25 1.56 23.02
N PHE A 210 -4.15 1.39 21.70
CA PHE A 210 -5.12 0.61 20.94
C PHE A 210 -5.16 -0.85 21.40
N LEU A 211 -3.99 -1.48 21.61
CA LEU A 211 -3.88 -2.86 22.09
C LEU A 211 -4.61 -3.11 23.41
N LYS A 212 -4.61 -2.15 24.35
CA LYS A 212 -5.33 -2.31 25.63
C LYS A 212 -6.81 -2.58 25.41
N THR A 213 -7.45 -1.87 24.49
CA THR A 213 -8.85 -2.10 24.16
C THR A 213 -9.06 -3.42 23.43
N CYS A 214 -8.13 -3.83 22.56
CA CYS A 214 -8.19 -5.15 21.93
C CYS A 214 -8.12 -6.26 22.98
N ASP A 215 -7.23 -6.15 23.96
CA ASP A 215 -7.09 -7.10 25.06
C ASP A 215 -8.36 -7.16 25.92
N GLU A 216 -8.91 -6.01 26.33
CA GLU A 216 -10.16 -5.90 27.10
C GLU A 216 -11.35 -6.54 26.37
N ARG A 217 -11.38 -6.44 25.04
CA ARG A 217 -12.47 -6.95 24.19
C ARG A 217 -12.19 -8.34 23.62
N GLN A 218 -11.03 -8.92 23.92
CA GLN A 218 -10.56 -10.18 23.34
C GLN A 218 -10.53 -10.16 21.80
N ASP A 219 -10.29 -8.99 21.21
CA ASP A 219 -10.24 -8.78 19.76
C ASP A 219 -8.86 -9.13 19.20
N ARG A 220 -8.59 -10.42 19.13
CA ARG A 220 -7.29 -10.96 18.68
C ARG A 220 -6.99 -10.61 17.22
N TYR A 221 -8.00 -10.49 16.37
CA TYR A 221 -7.77 -10.18 14.95
C TYR A 221 -7.23 -8.76 14.77
N HIS A 222 -7.84 -7.75 15.41
CA HIS A 222 -7.32 -6.39 15.32
C HIS A 222 -6.03 -6.20 16.14
N ALA A 223 -5.83 -6.95 17.22
CA ALA A 223 -4.56 -6.99 17.93
C ALA A 223 -3.39 -7.42 17.01
N ALA A 224 -3.62 -8.38 16.11
CA ALA A 224 -2.62 -8.85 15.15
C ALA A 224 -2.08 -7.71 14.26
N TYR A 225 -2.97 -6.84 13.76
CA TYR A 225 -2.57 -5.66 12.99
C TYR A 225 -1.78 -4.67 13.83
N ALA A 226 -2.15 -4.46 15.09
CA ALA A 226 -1.39 -3.60 15.99
C ALA A 226 0.01 -4.15 16.29
N TYR A 227 0.15 -5.46 16.47
CA TYR A 227 1.45 -6.11 16.60
C TYR A 227 2.29 -5.95 15.32
N TRP A 228 1.70 -6.13 14.14
CA TRP A 228 2.42 -5.85 12.89
C TRP A 228 2.94 -4.40 12.88
N ASN A 229 2.10 -3.39 13.10
CA ASN A 229 2.56 -2.00 13.05
C ASN A 229 3.57 -1.64 14.15
N LEU A 230 3.46 -2.27 15.33
CA LEU A 230 4.49 -2.15 16.37
C LEU A 230 5.81 -2.76 15.92
N GLY A 231 5.78 -3.91 15.23
CA GLY A 231 6.94 -4.51 14.59
C GLY A 231 7.63 -3.53 13.64
N ASP A 232 6.86 -2.91 12.75
CA ASP A 232 7.35 -1.90 11.81
C ASP A 232 7.97 -0.70 12.57
N ALA A 233 7.25 -0.16 13.55
CA ALA A 233 7.71 1.00 14.31
C ALA A 233 8.97 0.71 15.15
N TYR A 234 9.06 -0.45 15.81
CA TYR A 234 10.26 -0.86 16.54
C TYR A 234 11.45 -1.09 15.61
N GLN A 235 11.24 -1.70 14.45
CA GLN A 235 12.30 -1.91 13.45
C GLN A 235 12.90 -0.58 13.00
N MET A 236 12.03 0.38 12.68
CA MET A 236 12.43 1.71 12.21
C MET A 236 13.01 2.59 13.31
N TYR A 237 12.61 2.37 14.57
CA TYR A 237 13.17 3.11 15.70
C TYR A 237 14.66 2.83 15.91
N GLY A 238 15.12 1.60 15.60
CA GLY A 238 16.53 1.30 15.44
C GLY A 238 16.98 -0.02 16.08
N PRO A 239 18.29 -0.34 16.00
CA PRO A 239 18.83 -1.65 16.36
C PRO A 239 18.55 -2.11 17.80
N THR A 240 18.45 -1.17 18.73
CA THR A 240 18.13 -1.45 20.14
C THR A 240 16.75 -2.08 20.33
N TYR A 241 15.83 -1.91 19.36
CA TYR A 241 14.44 -2.38 19.43
C TYR A 241 14.16 -3.58 18.50
N TRP A 242 15.17 -4.12 17.83
CA TRP A 242 14.99 -5.23 16.89
C TRP A 242 14.47 -6.52 17.54
N VAL A 243 14.79 -6.78 18.80
CA VAL A 243 14.24 -7.92 19.54
C VAL A 243 12.74 -7.75 19.76
N GLN A 244 12.31 -6.56 20.17
CA GLN A 244 10.89 -6.25 20.33
C GLN A 244 10.16 -6.29 18.99
N SER A 245 10.78 -5.77 17.92
CA SER A 245 10.22 -5.84 16.56
C SER A 245 9.94 -7.27 16.12
N GLU A 246 10.93 -8.17 16.29
CA GLU A 246 10.82 -9.59 15.97
C GLU A 246 9.68 -10.26 16.77
N GLU A 247 9.60 -9.99 18.07
CA GLU A 247 8.54 -10.51 18.92
C GLU A 247 7.14 -10.06 18.43
N MET A 248 7.00 -8.80 18.07
CA MET A 248 5.73 -8.26 17.59
C MET A 248 5.33 -8.88 16.24
N TYR A 249 6.27 -9.03 15.28
CA TYR A 249 5.98 -9.73 14.03
C TYR A 249 5.59 -11.20 14.25
N GLN A 250 6.27 -11.91 15.15
CA GLN A 250 5.94 -13.31 15.45
C GLN A 250 4.53 -13.43 16.06
N ARG A 251 4.15 -12.53 16.98
CA ARG A 251 2.79 -12.49 17.54
C ARG A 251 1.74 -12.23 16.46
N ALA A 252 1.98 -11.27 15.58
CA ALA A 252 1.08 -10.98 14.45
C ALA A 252 0.93 -12.20 13.52
N LEU A 253 2.05 -12.83 13.16
CA LEU A 253 2.08 -13.98 12.26
C LEU A 253 1.25 -15.16 12.80
N ILE A 254 1.43 -15.53 14.07
CA ILE A 254 0.66 -16.60 14.72
C ILE A 254 -0.85 -16.32 14.62
N GLN A 255 -1.26 -15.08 14.94
CA GLN A 255 -2.67 -14.72 14.93
C GLN A 255 -3.25 -14.72 13.51
N PHE A 256 -2.57 -14.13 12.53
CA PHE A 256 -3.04 -14.15 11.14
C PHE A 256 -3.13 -15.57 10.57
N GLN A 257 -2.22 -16.46 10.95
CA GLN A 257 -2.30 -17.89 10.59
C GLN A 257 -3.54 -18.56 11.21
N GLU A 258 -3.86 -18.32 12.48
CA GLU A 258 -5.07 -18.84 13.11
C GLU A 258 -6.36 -18.40 12.39
N TYR A 259 -6.38 -17.17 11.86
CA TYR A 259 -7.50 -16.64 11.08
C TYR A 259 -7.45 -16.98 9.59
N ASN A 260 -6.43 -17.71 9.12
CA ASN A 260 -6.17 -18.00 7.70
C ASN A 260 -6.09 -16.74 6.82
N ASP A 261 -5.59 -15.63 7.37
CA ASP A 261 -5.39 -14.39 6.62
C ASP A 261 -4.07 -14.45 5.83
N THR A 262 -4.08 -15.19 4.72
CA THR A 262 -2.89 -15.39 3.89
C THR A 262 -2.26 -14.07 3.43
N TYR A 263 -3.08 -13.03 3.20
CA TYR A 263 -2.60 -11.73 2.78
C TYR A 263 -1.74 -11.07 3.85
N ALA A 264 -2.23 -11.04 5.09
CA ALA A 264 -1.48 -10.51 6.21
C ALA A 264 -0.23 -11.37 6.52
N VAL A 265 -0.34 -12.70 6.41
CA VAL A 265 0.78 -13.63 6.66
C VAL A 265 1.97 -13.33 5.75
N PHE A 266 1.81 -13.29 4.43
CA PHE A 266 2.96 -13.08 3.54
C PHE A 266 3.59 -11.69 3.74
N ASN A 267 2.78 -10.69 4.09
CA ASN A 267 3.28 -9.34 4.37
C ASN A 267 4.13 -9.32 5.64
N VAL A 268 3.64 -9.91 6.73
CA VAL A 268 4.39 -9.98 8.00
C VAL A 268 5.66 -10.82 7.85
N GLU A 269 5.63 -11.91 7.06
CA GLU A 269 6.83 -12.68 6.74
C GLU A 269 7.88 -11.83 5.99
N ALA A 270 7.46 -11.01 5.02
CA ALA A 270 8.35 -10.11 4.31
C ALA A 270 8.93 -9.00 5.22
N ARG A 271 8.13 -8.47 6.16
CA ARG A 271 8.61 -7.49 7.15
C ARG A 271 9.65 -8.11 8.08
N LEU A 272 9.38 -9.33 8.58
CA LEU A 272 10.31 -10.09 9.41
C LEU A 272 11.59 -10.43 8.62
N ALA A 273 11.48 -10.78 7.34
CA ALA A 273 12.64 -10.99 6.47
C ALA A 273 13.49 -9.72 6.36
N SER A 274 12.87 -8.55 6.11
CA SER A 274 13.55 -7.25 6.10
C SER A 274 14.27 -6.96 7.42
N LEU A 275 13.69 -7.33 8.56
CA LEU A 275 14.36 -7.23 9.86
C LEU A 275 15.61 -8.12 9.93
N TYR A 276 15.53 -9.39 9.49
CA TYR A 276 16.68 -10.28 9.47
C TYR A 276 17.79 -9.82 8.52
N VAL A 277 17.45 -9.23 7.37
CA VAL A 277 18.44 -8.56 6.48
C VAL A 277 19.20 -7.49 7.26
N ARG A 278 18.49 -6.63 8.02
CA ARG A 278 19.12 -5.57 8.82
C ARG A 278 19.99 -6.12 9.95
N LYS A 279 19.63 -7.27 10.52
CA LYS A 279 20.43 -8.00 11.51
C LYS A 279 21.67 -8.68 10.90
N GLY A 280 21.76 -8.77 9.57
CA GLY A 280 22.83 -9.48 8.84
C GLY A 280 22.57 -10.97 8.62
N ASN A 281 21.38 -11.46 8.98
CA ASN A 281 20.98 -12.86 8.92
C ASN A 281 20.34 -13.16 7.56
N LEU A 282 21.16 -13.25 6.52
CA LEU A 282 20.70 -13.35 5.14
C LEU A 282 20.03 -14.68 4.81
N GLU A 283 20.42 -15.78 5.45
CA GLU A 283 19.84 -17.10 5.19
C GLU A 283 18.40 -17.20 5.72
N GLU A 284 18.15 -16.74 6.95
CA GLU A 284 16.82 -16.70 7.54
C GLU A 284 15.92 -15.71 6.79
N ALA A 285 16.46 -14.55 6.39
CA ALA A 285 15.74 -13.60 5.56
C ALA A 285 15.34 -14.19 4.21
N ALA A 286 16.27 -14.88 3.53
CA ALA A 286 16.01 -15.55 2.25
C ALA A 286 14.88 -16.59 2.38
N ALA A 287 14.91 -17.44 3.41
CA ALA A 287 13.88 -18.44 3.64
C ALA A 287 12.49 -17.82 3.92
N LEU A 288 12.43 -16.68 4.62
CA LEU A 288 11.18 -15.94 4.84
C LEU A 288 10.65 -15.33 3.54
N TYR A 289 11.51 -14.73 2.72
CA TYR A 289 11.09 -14.22 1.41
C TYR A 289 10.61 -15.34 0.49
N ASP A 290 11.25 -16.52 0.51
CA ASP A 290 10.81 -17.67 -0.29
C ASP A 290 9.39 -18.11 0.10
N ARG A 291 9.08 -18.17 1.40
CA ARG A 291 7.73 -18.48 1.90
C ARG A 291 6.72 -17.40 1.51
N SER A 292 7.07 -16.13 1.72
CA SER A 292 6.22 -14.98 1.37
C SER A 292 5.86 -14.99 -0.12
N LEU A 293 6.86 -15.18 -1.00
CA LEU A 293 6.64 -15.26 -2.44
C LEU A 293 5.80 -16.48 -2.85
N ALA A 294 5.98 -17.64 -2.21
CA ALA A 294 5.14 -18.81 -2.49
C ALA A 294 3.65 -18.56 -2.14
N LEU A 295 3.38 -17.86 -1.04
CA LEU A 295 2.02 -17.45 -0.65
C LEU A 295 1.44 -16.42 -1.62
N ILE A 296 2.24 -15.45 -2.05
CA ILE A 296 1.84 -14.46 -3.07
C ILE A 296 1.42 -15.15 -4.37
N GLU A 297 2.22 -16.12 -4.84
CA GLU A 297 1.89 -16.87 -6.06
C GLU A 297 0.61 -17.69 -5.87
N THR A 298 0.44 -18.35 -4.71
CA THR A 298 -0.79 -19.09 -4.39
C THR A 298 -2.01 -18.17 -4.41
N MET A 299 -1.95 -17.00 -3.77
CA MET A 299 -3.05 -16.04 -3.78
C MET A 299 -3.36 -15.53 -5.19
N ARG A 300 -2.34 -15.26 -6.00
CA ARG A 300 -2.50 -14.77 -7.36
C ARG A 300 -3.29 -15.73 -8.25
N THR A 301 -3.05 -17.04 -8.12
CA THR A 301 -3.80 -18.05 -8.89
C THR A 301 -5.31 -18.02 -8.61
N GLY A 302 -5.71 -17.59 -7.41
CA GLY A 302 -7.11 -17.41 -7.02
C GLY A 302 -7.77 -16.12 -7.52
N VAL A 303 -7.00 -15.16 -8.04
CA VAL A 303 -7.54 -13.88 -8.54
C VAL A 303 -8.09 -14.05 -9.95
N SER A 304 -9.38 -13.75 -10.13
CA SER A 304 -10.13 -14.13 -11.33
C SER A 304 -9.96 -13.16 -12.50
N SER A 305 -9.83 -11.85 -12.24
CA SER A 305 -9.73 -10.82 -13.30
C SER A 305 -8.33 -10.24 -13.43
N GLU A 306 -7.97 -9.84 -14.64
CA GLU A 306 -6.67 -9.22 -14.95
C GLU A 306 -6.44 -7.92 -14.18
N SER A 307 -7.42 -7.01 -14.18
CA SER A 307 -7.36 -5.77 -13.40
C SER A 307 -7.11 -6.01 -11.90
N ALA A 308 -7.73 -7.05 -11.32
CA ALA A 308 -7.50 -7.41 -9.92
C ALA A 308 -6.10 -8.02 -9.71
N ARG A 309 -5.55 -8.76 -10.69
CA ARG A 309 -4.19 -9.30 -10.65
C ARG A 309 -3.14 -8.19 -10.72
N SER A 310 -3.31 -7.22 -11.62
CA SER A 310 -2.41 -6.07 -11.74
C SER A 310 -2.46 -5.18 -10.50
N GLY A 311 -3.66 -4.91 -9.97
CA GLY A 311 -3.84 -4.23 -8.69
C GLY A 311 -3.16 -4.96 -7.54
N PHE A 312 -3.25 -6.29 -7.50
CA PHE A 312 -2.53 -7.13 -6.52
C PHE A 312 -1.01 -7.09 -6.71
N PHE A 313 -0.50 -7.15 -7.95
CA PHE A 313 0.94 -7.13 -8.18
C PHE A 313 1.59 -5.82 -7.72
N ALA A 314 0.89 -4.70 -7.91
CA ALA A 314 1.31 -3.40 -7.41
C ALA A 314 1.53 -3.36 -5.88
N THR A 315 0.85 -4.21 -5.10
CA THR A 315 1.03 -4.28 -3.64
C THR A 315 2.23 -5.12 -3.22
N VAL A 316 2.71 -6.04 -4.07
CA VAL A 316 3.77 -7.01 -3.73
C VAL A 316 5.10 -6.78 -4.45
N ILE A 317 5.17 -5.85 -5.41
CA ILE A 317 6.39 -5.58 -6.20
C ILE A 317 7.62 -5.29 -5.33
N ASN A 318 7.43 -4.59 -4.21
CA ASN A 318 8.51 -4.29 -3.27
C ASN A 318 8.99 -5.55 -2.52
N ILE A 319 8.12 -6.54 -2.30
CA ILE A 319 8.51 -7.82 -1.69
C ILE A 319 9.41 -8.60 -2.66
N TYR A 320 9.07 -8.66 -3.95
CA TYR A 320 9.95 -9.24 -4.98
C TYR A 320 11.30 -8.53 -5.01
N ALA A 321 11.31 -7.19 -5.04
CA ALA A 321 12.55 -6.42 -5.07
C ALA A 321 13.47 -6.72 -3.88
N ASN A 322 12.94 -6.75 -2.66
CA ASN A 322 13.73 -7.11 -1.47
C ASN A 322 14.17 -8.57 -1.48
N ALA A 323 13.32 -9.50 -1.94
CA ALA A 323 13.67 -10.90 -2.07
C ALA A 323 14.84 -11.09 -3.04
N ILE A 324 14.80 -10.44 -4.21
CA ILE A 324 15.86 -10.47 -5.21
C ILE A 324 17.18 -9.93 -4.64
N GLN A 325 17.14 -8.77 -3.97
CA GLN A 325 18.32 -8.20 -3.31
C GLN A 325 18.89 -9.14 -2.24
N THR A 326 18.01 -9.73 -1.42
CA THR A 326 18.40 -10.64 -0.34
C THR A 326 19.00 -11.93 -0.88
N GLN A 327 18.38 -12.56 -1.87
CA GLN A 327 18.89 -13.80 -2.48
C GLN A 327 20.24 -13.57 -3.17
N THR A 328 20.40 -12.42 -3.84
CA THR A 328 21.69 -12.03 -4.44
C THR A 328 22.76 -11.85 -3.39
N ALA A 329 22.46 -11.16 -2.29
CA ALA A 329 23.39 -10.99 -1.18
C ALA A 329 23.70 -12.31 -0.46
N ASN A 330 22.76 -13.25 -0.44
CA ASN A 330 22.90 -14.58 0.14
C ASN A 330 23.58 -15.60 -0.80
N ASN A 331 24.22 -15.15 -1.88
CA ASN A 331 24.87 -16.00 -2.90
C ASN A 331 23.94 -17.03 -3.58
N ARG A 332 22.61 -16.80 -3.57
CA ARG A 332 21.61 -17.60 -4.29
C ARG A 332 21.14 -16.86 -5.55
N SER A 333 22.10 -16.53 -6.40
CA SER A 333 21.90 -15.69 -7.60
C SER A 333 20.98 -16.34 -8.64
N ASP A 334 20.92 -17.67 -8.67
CA ASP A 334 19.99 -18.46 -9.47
C ASP A 334 18.53 -18.26 -9.02
N ALA A 335 18.27 -18.28 -7.71
CA ALA A 335 16.96 -17.99 -7.16
C ALA A 335 16.56 -16.53 -7.43
N ALA A 336 17.49 -15.59 -7.22
CA ALA A 336 17.29 -14.17 -7.52
C ALA A 336 16.92 -13.95 -9.00
N TYR A 337 17.64 -14.58 -9.92
CA TYR A 337 17.37 -14.53 -11.36
C TYR A 337 15.96 -15.03 -11.68
N ASN A 338 15.57 -16.17 -11.11
CA ASN A 338 14.21 -16.69 -11.32
C ASN A 338 13.13 -15.75 -10.76
N TYR A 339 13.39 -15.03 -9.66
CA TYR A 339 12.45 -14.03 -9.13
C TYR A 339 12.37 -12.77 -9.98
N ILE A 340 13.48 -12.36 -10.59
CA ILE A 340 13.52 -11.26 -11.56
C ILE A 340 12.67 -11.59 -12.78
N GLU A 341 12.91 -12.75 -13.40
CA GLU A 341 12.16 -13.19 -14.58
C GLU A 341 10.68 -13.37 -14.25
N ARG A 342 10.40 -13.80 -13.02
CA ARG A 342 9.04 -13.77 -12.52
C ARG A 342 8.50 -12.35 -12.53
N ALA A 343 9.06 -11.44 -11.74
CA ALA A 343 8.58 -10.07 -11.58
C ALA A 343 8.41 -9.34 -12.94
N ARG A 344 9.35 -9.51 -13.88
CA ARG A 344 9.28 -8.95 -15.23
C ARG A 344 8.08 -9.47 -16.00
N ALA A 345 7.89 -10.78 -16.06
CA ALA A 345 6.77 -11.37 -16.78
C ALA A 345 5.46 -10.77 -16.28
N ARG A 346 5.30 -10.59 -14.96
CA ARG A 346 4.09 -9.99 -14.37
C ARG A 346 3.92 -8.53 -14.80
N SER A 347 4.99 -7.72 -14.69
CA SER A 347 4.93 -6.31 -15.11
C SER A 347 4.70 -6.14 -16.62
N PHE A 348 5.20 -7.06 -17.45
CA PHE A 348 4.96 -7.08 -18.89
C PHE A 348 3.49 -7.41 -19.19
N PHE A 349 2.94 -8.44 -18.55
CA PHE A 349 1.53 -8.79 -18.71
C PHE A 349 0.61 -7.67 -18.24
N ASP A 350 0.91 -7.00 -17.13
CA ASP A 350 0.17 -5.82 -16.68
C ASP A 350 0.15 -4.68 -17.72
N SER A 351 1.15 -4.61 -18.60
CA SER A 351 1.22 -3.60 -19.67
C SER A 351 0.48 -4.00 -20.95
N LEU A 352 0.18 -5.29 -21.13
CA LEU A 352 -0.53 -5.82 -22.29
C LEU A 352 -2.05 -5.83 -22.02
N ASN A 353 -2.72 -4.70 -22.19
CA ASN A 353 -4.20 -4.59 -22.10
C ASN A 353 -4.91 -5.41 -23.20
N THR A 354 -4.96 -6.74 -23.10
CA THR A 354 -5.65 -7.60 -24.09
C THR A 354 -6.16 -8.90 -23.49
N ASP A 355 -7.49 -9.07 -23.51
CA ASP A 355 -8.24 -10.30 -23.17
C ASP A 355 -7.87 -11.53 -24.02
N THR A 356 -6.91 -11.42 -24.95
CA THR A 356 -6.69 -12.38 -26.05
C THR A 356 -5.63 -13.44 -25.77
N TYR A 357 -4.90 -13.35 -24.66
CA TYR A 357 -3.76 -14.23 -24.37
C TYR A 357 -3.86 -14.97 -23.02
N THR A 358 -5.09 -15.26 -22.56
CA THR A 358 -5.33 -15.90 -21.26
C THR A 358 -4.69 -17.28 -21.10
N ASP A 359 -4.55 -18.04 -22.19
CA ASP A 359 -3.95 -19.38 -22.16
C ASP A 359 -2.41 -19.36 -22.02
N TYR A 360 -1.76 -18.19 -22.20
CA TYR A 360 -0.32 -18.01 -21.97
C TYR A 360 -0.01 -17.52 -20.55
N ILE A 361 -1.02 -17.20 -19.72
CA ILE A 361 -0.84 -16.61 -18.37
C ILE A 361 -0.10 -17.53 -17.40
N ASP A 362 -0.12 -18.84 -17.67
CA ASP A 362 0.57 -19.89 -16.90
C ASP A 362 1.92 -20.29 -17.51
N THR A 363 2.47 -19.55 -18.48
CA THR A 363 3.81 -19.87 -18.99
C THR A 363 4.82 -19.81 -17.85
N ASN A 364 5.39 -20.97 -17.51
CA ASN A 364 6.59 -21.09 -16.70
C ASN A 364 7.62 -20.10 -17.24
N THR A 365 7.93 -19.06 -16.45
CA THR A 365 9.09 -18.21 -16.72
C THR A 365 10.31 -19.11 -16.85
N LEU A 366 11.08 -18.95 -17.92
CA LEU A 366 12.26 -19.77 -18.17
C LEU A 366 13.19 -19.68 -16.97
N SER A 367 13.58 -20.83 -16.43
CA SER A 367 14.59 -20.86 -15.37
C SER A 367 15.95 -20.45 -15.94
N LEU A 368 16.86 -19.99 -15.08
CA LEU A 368 18.25 -19.76 -15.47
C LEU A 368 18.83 -20.94 -16.26
N GLN A 369 18.58 -22.16 -15.79
CA GLN A 369 19.06 -23.38 -16.45
C GLN A 369 18.50 -23.52 -17.88
N ALA A 370 17.21 -23.24 -18.08
CA ALA A 370 16.60 -23.29 -19.40
C ALA A 370 17.16 -22.20 -20.32
N VAL A 371 17.40 -20.99 -19.80
CA VAL A 371 18.06 -19.91 -20.54
C VAL A 371 19.47 -20.35 -20.98
N GLN A 372 20.29 -20.83 -20.06
CA GLN A 372 21.66 -21.26 -20.34
C GLN A 372 21.73 -22.43 -21.33
N GLN A 373 20.80 -23.39 -21.26
CA GLN A 373 20.71 -24.51 -22.21
C GLN A 373 20.47 -24.05 -23.65
N ASN A 374 19.67 -22.99 -23.83
CA ASN A 374 19.33 -22.44 -25.15
C ASN A 374 20.27 -21.31 -25.59
N LEU A 375 21.10 -20.78 -24.69
CA LEU A 375 22.04 -19.71 -24.99
C LEU A 375 23.25 -20.25 -25.77
N PRO A 376 23.58 -19.68 -26.93
CA PRO A 376 24.77 -20.07 -27.68
C PRO A 376 26.08 -19.70 -26.97
N SER A 377 27.16 -20.43 -27.25
CA SER A 377 28.45 -20.25 -26.54
C SER A 377 29.14 -18.91 -26.84
N ASP A 378 28.88 -18.33 -28.02
CA ASP A 378 29.33 -17.00 -28.45
C ASP A 378 28.36 -15.87 -28.05
N ALA A 379 27.34 -16.18 -27.24
CA ALA A 379 26.38 -15.21 -26.75
C ALA A 379 26.56 -14.90 -25.25
N ILE A 380 26.10 -13.72 -24.87
CA ILE A 380 25.97 -13.26 -23.49
C ILE A 380 24.70 -12.40 -23.34
N ILE A 381 24.02 -12.54 -22.21
CA ILE A 381 22.91 -11.69 -21.82
C ILE A 381 23.39 -10.78 -20.68
N LEU A 382 23.27 -9.47 -20.87
CA LEU A 382 23.45 -8.47 -19.82
C LEU A 382 22.08 -7.98 -19.38
N GLU A 383 21.61 -8.52 -18.27
CA GLU A 383 20.28 -8.30 -17.76
C GLU A 383 20.31 -7.38 -16.54
N PHE A 384 19.65 -6.23 -16.66
CA PHE A 384 19.58 -5.23 -15.60
C PHE A 384 18.31 -5.42 -14.77
N PHE A 385 18.43 -5.15 -13.48
CA PHE A 385 17.29 -5.04 -12.58
C PHE A 385 17.49 -3.85 -11.64
N THR A 386 16.47 -3.01 -11.51
CA THR A 386 16.53 -1.79 -10.69
C THR A 386 15.51 -1.85 -9.58
N THR A 387 15.91 -1.50 -8.36
CA THR A 387 15.05 -1.45 -7.18
C THR A 387 14.99 -0.04 -6.61
N GLY A 388 14.02 0.24 -5.75
CA GLY A 388 13.90 1.51 -5.03
C GLY A 388 13.61 2.72 -5.92
N LEU A 389 12.90 2.50 -7.04
CA LEU A 389 12.48 3.56 -7.96
C LEU A 389 11.44 4.49 -7.33
N LEU A 390 11.78 5.77 -7.21
CA LEU A 390 10.84 6.82 -6.83
C LEU A 390 9.94 7.12 -8.03
N LYS A 391 8.62 7.03 -7.87
CA LYS A 391 7.67 7.32 -8.96
C LYS A 391 7.78 8.79 -9.38
N ALA A 392 7.91 9.02 -10.70
CA ALA A 392 8.21 10.34 -11.25
C ALA A 392 6.99 11.21 -11.62
N HIS A 393 5.74 10.73 -11.53
CA HIS A 393 4.56 11.48 -12.00
C HIS A 393 3.43 11.50 -10.96
N GLY A 394 2.87 12.69 -10.70
CA GLY A 394 1.58 12.91 -10.04
C GLY A 394 1.51 12.78 -8.52
N GLY A 395 2.60 12.38 -7.85
CA GLY A 395 2.61 12.23 -6.40
C GLY A 395 3.93 11.65 -5.89
N ARG A 396 4.95 12.51 -5.76
CA ARG A 396 6.32 12.11 -5.43
C ARG A 396 6.36 11.50 -4.03
N MET A 397 6.65 10.20 -3.96
CA MET A 397 7.23 9.67 -2.72
C MET A 397 8.64 10.25 -2.58
N THR A 398 8.85 11.07 -1.56
CA THR A 398 10.14 11.62 -1.17
C THR A 398 11.07 10.50 -0.70
N GLU A 399 12.39 10.73 -0.77
CA GLU A 399 13.38 9.83 -0.17
C GLU A 399 13.12 9.58 1.32
N GLN A 400 12.55 10.57 2.02
CA GLN A 400 12.17 10.47 3.42
C GLN A 400 10.96 9.55 3.64
N GLN A 401 9.91 9.66 2.81
CA GLN A 401 8.78 8.73 2.87
C GLN A 401 9.20 7.29 2.51
N ALA A 402 10.08 7.15 1.51
CA ALA A 402 10.68 5.87 1.16
C ALA A 402 11.45 5.27 2.35
N ALA A 403 12.27 6.08 3.03
CA ALA A 403 13.04 5.66 4.19
C ALA A 403 12.16 5.21 5.38
N ASN A 404 10.95 5.76 5.51
CA ASN A 404 10.01 5.41 6.58
C ASN A 404 9.23 4.10 6.32
N ASN A 405 9.32 3.50 5.13
CA ASN A 405 8.64 2.25 4.81
C ASN A 405 9.60 1.06 4.90
N VAL A 406 9.32 0.14 5.85
CA VAL A 406 10.15 -1.05 6.12
C VAL A 406 10.42 -1.94 4.90
N LEU A 407 9.49 -2.00 3.93
CA LEU A 407 9.60 -2.81 2.72
C LEU A 407 10.04 -2.00 1.51
N TYR A 408 10.26 -0.69 1.63
CA TYR A 408 10.77 0.02 0.48
C TYR A 408 12.22 -0.40 0.22
N PRO A 409 12.52 -1.01 -0.93
CA PRO A 409 13.85 -1.55 -1.19
C PRO A 409 14.86 -0.42 -1.38
N LEU A 410 16.11 -0.69 -1.01
CA LEU A 410 17.20 0.27 -1.23
C LEU A 410 17.37 0.53 -2.73
N PRO A 411 17.50 1.80 -3.17
CA PRO A 411 17.73 2.12 -4.56
C PRO A 411 19.04 1.51 -5.07
N GLN A 412 18.94 0.58 -6.03
CA GLN A 412 20.08 -0.16 -6.53
C GLN A 412 19.87 -0.55 -7.99
N THR A 413 20.97 -0.71 -8.72
CA THR A 413 21.01 -1.28 -10.06
C THR A 413 21.90 -2.51 -10.03
N LEU A 414 21.31 -3.67 -10.32
CA LEU A 414 21.99 -4.95 -10.41
C LEU A 414 22.15 -5.33 -11.89
N LEU A 415 23.28 -5.92 -12.22
CA LEU A 415 23.56 -6.50 -13.54
C LEU A 415 23.82 -8.00 -13.40
N TYR A 416 23.00 -8.80 -14.06
CA TYR A 416 23.14 -10.24 -14.20
C TYR A 416 23.75 -10.53 -15.58
N ALA A 417 24.99 -10.98 -15.59
CA ALA A 417 25.67 -11.43 -16.79
C ALA A 417 25.49 -12.94 -16.92
N VAL A 418 24.65 -13.36 -17.88
CA VAL A 418 24.35 -14.77 -18.14
C VAL A 418 25.11 -15.21 -19.38
N THR A 419 25.96 -16.21 -19.23
CA THR A 419 26.53 -16.96 -20.36
C THR A 419 26.00 -18.39 -20.34
N LYS A 420 26.35 -19.17 -21.35
CA LYS A 420 25.99 -20.60 -21.41
C LYS A 420 26.43 -21.39 -20.17
N ASP A 421 27.56 -21.00 -19.57
CA ASP A 421 28.23 -21.81 -18.55
C ASP A 421 28.21 -21.18 -17.15
N GLU A 422 27.98 -19.88 -17.05
CA GLU A 422 28.03 -19.15 -15.77
C GLU A 422 26.99 -18.02 -15.67
N LEU A 423 26.65 -17.69 -14.42
CA LEU A 423 25.91 -16.49 -14.03
C LEU A 423 26.79 -15.67 -13.07
N LEU A 424 27.15 -14.46 -13.47
CA LEU A 424 27.84 -13.50 -12.60
C LEU A 424 26.94 -12.30 -12.33
N VAL A 425 26.91 -11.84 -11.08
CA VAL A 425 26.08 -10.72 -10.65
C VAL A 425 26.94 -9.58 -10.17
N PHE A 426 26.68 -8.38 -10.68
CA PHE A 426 27.39 -7.16 -10.34
C PHE A 426 26.42 -6.16 -9.71
N ASP A 427 26.74 -5.73 -8.49
CA ASP A 427 26.12 -4.55 -7.91
C ASP A 427 26.83 -3.30 -8.45
N LEU A 428 26.14 -2.55 -9.31
CA LEU A 428 26.72 -1.40 -9.99
C LEU A 428 26.86 -0.17 -9.07
N LYS A 429 26.36 -0.24 -7.84
CA LYS A 429 26.34 0.87 -6.87
C LYS A 429 25.77 2.16 -7.49
N LEU A 430 24.77 1.99 -8.33
CA LEU A 430 24.10 3.06 -9.07
C LEU A 430 22.63 3.11 -8.65
N SER A 431 22.23 4.23 -8.05
CA SER A 431 20.81 4.47 -7.76
C SER A 431 20.09 4.75 -9.09
N PRO A 432 19.02 4.01 -9.41
CA PRO A 432 18.29 4.23 -10.65
C PRO A 432 17.58 5.59 -10.68
N ASN A 433 17.31 6.19 -9.52
CA ASN A 433 16.72 7.53 -9.43
C ASN A 433 17.65 8.63 -9.95
N THR A 434 18.97 8.37 -10.01
CA THR A 434 19.94 9.31 -10.61
C THR A 434 19.91 9.31 -12.14
N LEU A 435 19.26 8.31 -12.75
CA LEU A 435 19.10 8.16 -14.19
C LEU A 435 17.78 8.76 -14.71
N ILE A 436 16.91 9.20 -13.81
CA ILE A 436 15.64 9.86 -14.19
C ILE A 436 15.94 11.35 -14.39
N SER A 437 15.63 11.88 -15.59
CA SER A 437 15.78 13.31 -15.85
C SER A 437 14.84 14.12 -14.96
N SER A 438 15.36 15.16 -14.30
CA SER A 438 14.56 16.13 -13.54
C SER A 438 13.81 17.12 -14.44
N ASN A 439 14.24 17.27 -15.69
CA ASN A 439 13.60 18.12 -16.70
C ASN A 439 13.09 17.25 -17.85
N VAL A 440 11.76 17.08 -17.92
CA VAL A 440 11.07 16.33 -18.99
C VAL A 440 11.04 17.13 -20.30
N ASP A 441 11.30 18.44 -20.24
CA ASP A 441 11.21 19.38 -21.38
C ASP A 441 12.46 19.41 -22.28
N GLN A 442 13.57 18.79 -21.87
CA GLN A 442 14.71 18.60 -22.77
C GLN A 442 14.63 17.22 -23.41
N PRO A 443 14.78 17.10 -24.75
CA PRO A 443 14.91 15.79 -25.38
C PRO A 443 16.12 15.08 -24.75
N VAL A 444 15.86 14.04 -23.95
CA VAL A 444 16.87 13.23 -23.27
C VAL A 444 17.97 12.76 -24.25
N GLU A 445 17.59 12.60 -25.51
CA GLU A 445 18.44 12.31 -26.67
C GLU A 445 19.62 13.28 -26.87
N GLN A 446 19.45 14.58 -26.58
CA GLN A 446 20.54 15.56 -26.74
C GLN A 446 21.66 15.36 -25.72
N LEU A 447 21.35 14.90 -24.51
CA LEU A 447 22.37 14.59 -23.49
C LEU A 447 23.28 13.44 -23.96
N PHE A 448 22.71 12.47 -24.68
CA PHE A 448 23.48 11.34 -25.21
C PHE A 448 24.35 11.67 -26.41
N LEU A 449 24.30 12.89 -26.97
CA LEU A 449 25.28 13.36 -27.94
C LEU A 449 26.64 13.66 -27.29
N SER A 450 26.69 13.88 -25.98
CA SER A 450 27.94 14.06 -25.24
C SER A 450 28.73 12.76 -25.13
N GLU A 451 29.93 12.73 -25.71
CA GLU A 451 30.87 11.62 -25.60
C GLU A 451 31.23 11.31 -24.14
N GLN A 452 31.45 12.33 -23.30
CA GLN A 452 31.77 12.15 -21.88
C GLN A 452 30.66 11.41 -21.12
N ILE A 453 29.39 11.70 -21.44
CA ILE A 453 28.25 11.01 -20.82
C ILE A 453 28.22 9.54 -21.27
N ARG A 454 28.41 9.27 -22.56
CA ARG A 454 28.44 7.89 -23.10
C ARG A 454 29.58 7.06 -22.52
N GLN A 455 30.77 7.64 -22.36
CA GLN A 455 31.91 6.99 -21.69
C GLN A 455 31.64 6.71 -20.22
N ARG A 456 31.07 7.68 -19.48
CA ARG A 456 30.74 7.51 -18.06
C ARG A 456 29.65 6.45 -17.84
N LEU A 457 28.66 6.39 -18.73
CA LEU A 457 27.63 5.35 -18.70
C LEU A 457 28.20 3.97 -19.03
N TYR A 458 29.07 3.85 -20.04
CA TYR A 458 29.80 2.60 -20.30
C TYR A 458 30.55 2.13 -19.05
N GLN A 459 31.31 3.03 -18.42
CA GLN A 459 32.12 2.72 -17.25
C GLN A 459 31.27 2.24 -16.06
N LYS A 460 30.04 2.74 -15.91
CA LYS A 460 29.15 2.35 -14.82
C LYS A 460 28.30 1.11 -15.13
N LEU A 461 27.84 0.96 -16.38
CA LEU A 461 26.84 -0.02 -16.74
C LEU A 461 27.43 -1.29 -17.38
N ILE A 462 28.52 -1.17 -18.12
CA ILE A 462 29.08 -2.28 -18.92
C ILE A 462 30.45 -2.71 -18.42
N ALA A 463 31.33 -1.76 -18.08
CA ALA A 463 32.71 -2.07 -17.69
C ALA A 463 32.86 -3.15 -16.61
N PRO A 464 31.97 -3.25 -15.58
CA PRO A 464 32.05 -4.32 -14.58
C PRO A 464 32.00 -5.74 -15.19
N ALA A 465 31.24 -5.94 -16.26
CA ALA A 465 31.09 -7.21 -16.97
C ALA A 465 31.88 -7.28 -18.29
N ALA A 466 32.66 -6.25 -18.65
CA ALA A 466 33.28 -6.16 -19.98
C ALA A 466 34.27 -7.29 -20.28
N HIS A 467 34.90 -7.88 -19.26
CA HIS A 467 35.77 -9.04 -19.42
C HIS A 467 35.02 -10.29 -19.96
N LEU A 468 33.72 -10.39 -19.71
CA LEU A 468 32.85 -11.49 -20.20
C LEU A 468 32.42 -11.31 -21.65
N LEU A 469 32.58 -10.11 -22.21
CA LEU A 469 32.29 -9.81 -23.62
C LEU A 469 33.39 -10.35 -24.55
N GLN A 470 34.58 -10.65 -24.03
CA GLN A 470 35.68 -11.16 -24.83
C GLN A 470 35.29 -12.46 -25.55
N ASN A 471 35.54 -12.50 -26.85
CA ASN A 471 35.20 -13.62 -27.75
C ASN A 471 33.69 -13.90 -27.92
N LYS A 472 32.82 -12.99 -27.48
CA LYS A 472 31.39 -13.05 -27.78
C LYS A 472 31.11 -12.33 -29.10
N ARG A 473 30.17 -12.86 -29.88
CA ARG A 473 29.67 -12.23 -31.11
C ARG A 473 28.26 -11.67 -30.93
N ARG A 474 27.54 -12.13 -29.89
CA ARG A 474 26.14 -11.79 -29.63
C ARG A 474 25.98 -11.24 -28.23
N LEU A 475 25.50 -10.01 -28.13
CA LEU A 475 25.17 -9.34 -26.88
C LEU A 475 23.66 -9.08 -26.85
N TYR A 476 22.97 -9.68 -25.89
CA TYR A 476 21.59 -9.36 -25.55
C TYR A 476 21.59 -8.42 -24.35
N ILE A 477 20.87 -7.31 -24.44
CA ILE A 477 20.73 -6.37 -23.31
C ILE A 477 19.26 -6.36 -22.91
N VAL A 478 19.00 -6.66 -21.63
CA VAL A 478 17.66 -6.63 -21.06
C VAL A 478 17.59 -5.47 -20.06
N PRO A 479 17.18 -4.26 -20.50
CA PRO A 479 17.08 -3.11 -19.62
C PRO A 479 15.93 -3.26 -18.61
N HIS A 480 15.95 -2.43 -17.55
CA HIS A 480 14.87 -2.33 -16.58
C HIS A 480 14.77 -0.90 -16.04
N GLY A 481 13.53 -0.43 -15.83
CA GLY A 481 13.26 0.92 -15.32
C GLY A 481 13.85 2.03 -16.21
N PRO A 482 14.55 3.04 -15.65
CA PRO A 482 15.08 4.16 -16.43
C PRO A 482 16.15 3.76 -17.46
N LEU A 483 16.69 2.54 -17.36
CA LEU A 483 17.67 2.03 -18.32
C LEU A 483 17.08 1.76 -19.71
N HIS A 484 15.74 1.70 -19.86
CA HIS A 484 15.09 1.61 -21.17
C HIS A 484 15.42 2.81 -22.08
N TYR A 485 15.79 3.95 -21.51
CA TYR A 485 16.15 5.16 -22.26
C TYR A 485 17.65 5.25 -22.61
N VAL A 486 18.47 4.31 -22.16
CA VAL A 486 19.93 4.34 -22.41
C VAL A 486 20.23 3.77 -23.80
N PRO A 487 20.92 4.51 -24.68
CA PRO A 487 21.32 4.00 -25.99
C PRO A 487 22.56 3.11 -25.87
N PHE A 488 22.39 1.88 -25.36
CA PHE A 488 23.50 0.97 -25.04
C PHE A 488 24.48 0.76 -26.20
N HIS A 489 23.97 0.63 -27.42
CA HIS A 489 24.77 0.45 -28.64
C HIS A 489 25.73 1.61 -28.93
N ALA A 490 25.40 2.82 -28.46
CA ALA A 490 26.21 4.03 -28.68
C ALA A 490 27.20 4.31 -27.53
N LEU A 491 27.17 3.53 -26.44
CA LEU A 491 28.08 3.72 -25.31
C LEU A 491 29.53 3.57 -25.76
N ILE A 492 30.41 4.41 -25.24
CA ILE A 492 31.81 4.49 -25.71
C ILE A 492 32.73 3.76 -24.75
N ARG A 493 33.49 2.82 -25.29
CA ARG A 493 34.50 2.02 -24.62
C ARG A 493 35.77 2.86 -24.35
N PRO A 494 36.68 2.41 -23.46
CA PRO A 494 37.93 3.13 -23.17
C PRO A 494 38.86 3.31 -24.38
N ASP A 495 38.69 2.51 -25.43
CA ASP A 495 39.44 2.59 -26.70
C ASP A 495 38.86 3.62 -27.69
N GLY A 496 37.74 4.29 -27.33
CA GLY A 496 37.10 5.34 -28.12
C GLY A 496 36.02 4.85 -29.07
N ASP A 497 35.87 3.54 -29.26
CA ASP A 497 34.83 2.96 -30.11
C ASP A 497 33.51 2.74 -29.35
N THR A 498 32.44 2.50 -30.10
CA THR A 498 31.13 2.13 -29.57
C THR A 498 31.10 0.70 -29.02
N LEU A 499 30.15 0.42 -28.13
CA LEU A 499 29.93 -0.90 -27.51
C LEU A 499 29.69 -2.00 -28.54
N LEU A 500 29.09 -1.71 -29.69
CA LEU A 500 28.87 -2.71 -30.74
C LEU A 500 29.72 -2.37 -31.97
N ARG A 501 30.39 -3.38 -32.51
CA ARG A 501 31.17 -3.38 -33.76
C ARG A 501 30.62 -4.42 -34.75
N GLU A 502 31.15 -4.44 -35.97
CA GLU A 502 30.74 -5.41 -37.00
C GLU A 502 30.99 -6.88 -36.60
N ASP A 503 31.99 -7.14 -35.76
CA ASP A 503 32.41 -8.47 -35.31
C ASP A 503 31.85 -8.89 -33.94
N GLY A 504 31.18 -7.99 -33.22
CA GLY A 504 30.61 -8.23 -31.90
C GLY A 504 30.73 -7.04 -30.94
N PRO A 505 30.42 -7.26 -29.64
CA PRO A 505 30.58 -6.27 -28.57
C PRO A 505 32.03 -5.95 -28.13
#